data_AF-A0A0R2DF42-F1
#
_entry.id   AF-A0A0R2DF42-F1
#
_cell.length_a   1.000
_cell.length_b   1.000
_cell.length_c   1.000
_cell.angle_alpha   90.00
_cell.angle_beta   90.00
_cell.angle_gamma   90.00
#
_symmetry.space_group_name_H-M   'P 1'
#
loop_
_entity.id
_entity.type
_entity.pdbx_description
1 polymer ?
#
loop_
_entity_poly.entity_id
_entity_poly.type
_entity_poly.pdbx_seq_one_letter_code
_entity_poly.pdbx_strand_id
1 'polypeptide(L)' 'MTETKPLVVITGASSGFGAEDAKLFNAAGFPLLLLGRRVEKIQALPLELYQCHDGGR' A
#
# COMPACT_ATOMS: atom_id res chain seq x y z
N MET A 1 -15.28 2.32 -20.49
CA MET A 1 -13.85 1.95 -20.52
C MET A 1 -13.35 2.05 -19.09
N THR A 2 -12.77 1.00 -18.53
CA THR A 2 -12.21 1.04 -17.17
C THR A 2 -10.92 1.84 -17.23
N GLU A 3 -10.93 3.06 -16.69
CA GLU A 3 -9.76 3.91 -16.64
C GLU A 3 -8.72 3.28 -15.69
N THR A 4 -7.64 2.76 -16.25
CA THR A 4 -6.56 2.12 -15.47
C THR A 4 -5.75 3.19 -14.76
N LYS A 5 -5.93 3.30 -13.44
CA LYS A 5 -5.15 4.23 -12.61
C LYS A 5 -3.68 3.79 -12.55
N PRO A 6 -2.74 4.74 -12.48
CA PRO A 6 -1.31 4.43 -12.33
C PRO A 6 -1.02 3.77 -10.98
N LEU A 7 0.03 2.96 -10.93
CA LEU A 7 0.57 2.37 -9.70
C LEU A 7 1.22 3.46 -8.85
N VAL A 8 0.84 3.53 -7.57
CA VAL A 8 1.49 4.40 -6.58
C VAL A 8 2.43 3.56 -5.72
N VAL A 9 3.70 3.96 -5.66
CA VAL A 9 4.72 3.30 -4.83
C VAL A 9 5.01 4.18 -3.61
N ILE A 10 4.79 3.64 -2.41
CA ILE A 10 4.99 4.36 -1.16
C ILE A 10 6.12 3.69 -0.38
N THR A 11 7.22 4.42 -0.18
CA THR A 11 8.32 4.00 0.70
C THR A 11 8.05 4.51 2.12
N GLY A 12 8.44 3.74 3.14
CA GLY A 12 8.15 4.12 4.53
C GLY A 12 6.67 4.01 4.90
N ALA A 13 5.90 3.14 4.23
CA ALA A 13 4.46 2.99 4.41
C ALA A 13 4.03 2.48 5.81
N SER A 14 4.97 2.08 6.67
CA SER A 14 4.67 1.50 7.98
C SER A 14 4.24 2.50 9.06
N SER A 15 4.35 3.82 8.83
CA SER A 15 4.02 4.87 9.82
C SER A 15 4.02 6.29 9.24
N GLY A 16 3.45 7.25 9.96
CA GLY A 16 3.52 8.67 9.61
C GLY A 16 2.82 8.96 8.27
N PHE A 17 3.36 9.88 7.49
CA PHE A 17 2.77 10.30 6.22
C PHE A 17 2.55 9.13 5.25
N GLY A 18 3.53 8.23 5.09
CA GLY A 18 3.37 7.10 4.17
C GLY A 18 2.20 6.16 4.51
N ALA A 19 1.85 6.04 5.80
CA ALA A 19 0.68 5.25 6.20
C ALA A 19 -0.64 5.97 5.90
N GLU A 20 -0.69 7.30 6.06
CA GLU A 20 -1.87 8.09 5.72
C GLU A 20 -2.04 8.22 4.20
N ASP A 21 -0.96 8.42 3.45
CA ASP A 21 -0.97 8.44 1.99
C ASP A 21 -1.49 7.12 1.43
N ALA A 22 -1.08 5.99 2.01
CA ALA A 22 -1.59 4.67 1.61
C ALA A 22 -3.10 4.56 1.78
N LYS A 23 -3.66 5.09 2.87
CA LYS A 23 -5.13 5.12 3.08
C LYS A 23 -5.82 6.01 2.05
N LEU A 24 -5.28 7.20 1.79
CA LEU A 24 -5.86 8.16 0.84
C LEU A 24 -5.88 7.60 -0.58
N PHE A 25 -4.76 7.06 -1.07
CA PHE A 25 -4.70 6.50 -2.41
C PHE A 25 -5.48 5.19 -2.56
N ASN A 26 -5.57 4.37 -1.50
CA ASN A 26 -6.41 3.17 -1.50
C ASN A 26 -7.90 3.54 -1.57
N ALA A 27 -8.36 4.49 -0.75
CA ALA A 27 -9.72 5.00 -0.80
C ALA A 27 -10.05 5.65 -2.15
N ALA A 28 -9.06 6.26 -2.80
CA ALA A 28 -9.18 6.76 -4.15
C ALA A 28 -9.09 5.67 -5.23
N GLY A 29 -8.94 4.38 -4.88
CA GLY A 29 -8.97 3.25 -5.81
C GLY A 29 -7.70 3.11 -6.67
N PHE A 30 -6.57 3.67 -6.24
CA PHE A 30 -5.30 3.46 -6.92
C PHE A 30 -4.71 2.09 -6.54
N PRO A 31 -4.10 1.36 -7.49
CA PRO A 31 -3.26 0.23 -7.15
C PRO A 31 -2.02 0.72 -6.38
N LEU A 32 -1.65 0.01 -5.31
CA LEU A 32 -0.56 0.41 -4.40
C LEU A 32 0.54 -0.65 -4.30
N LEU A 33 1.79 -0.20 -4.24
CA LEU A 33 2.94 -0.97 -3.78
C LEU A 33 3.52 -0.30 -2.52
N LEU A 34 3.39 -0.97 -1.38
CA LEU A 34 3.82 -0.45 -0.08
C LEU A 34 5.14 -1.09 0.35
N LEU A 35 6.14 -0.26 0.63
CA LEU A 35 7.47 -0.70 1.02
C LEU A 35 7.80 -0.25 2.44
N GLY A 36 8.23 -1.18 3.29
CA GLY A 36 8.69 -0.88 4.64
C GLY A 36 9.33 -2.08 5.32
N ARG A 37 10.12 -1.81 6.36
CA ARG A 37 10.87 -2.84 7.10
C ARG A 37 10.00 -3.67 8.04
N ARG A 38 8.82 -3.18 8.41
CA ARG A 38 7.89 -3.82 9.36
C ARG A 38 6.60 -4.15 8.63
N VAL A 39 6.53 -5.35 8.09
CA VAL A 39 5.42 -5.80 7.24
C VAL A 39 4.13 -5.85 8.05
N GLU A 40 4.21 -6.22 9.32
CA GLU A 40 3.08 -6.34 10.23
C GLU A 40 2.35 -5.01 10.40
N LYS A 41 3.10 -3.90 10.44
CA LYS A 41 2.52 -2.56 10.50
C LYS A 41 1.79 -2.16 9.22
N ILE A 42 2.31 -2.58 8.06
CA ILE A 42 1.67 -2.32 6.76
C ILE A 42 0.40 -3.17 6.62
N GLN A 43 0.46 -4.43 7.03
CA GLN A 43 -0.69 -5.35 7.02
C GLN A 43 -1.80 -4.96 7.97
N ALA A 44 -1.47 -4.26 9.07
CA ALA A 44 -2.45 -3.71 10.00
C ALA A 44 -3.16 -2.45 9.48
N LEU A 45 -2.74 -1.89 8.33
CA LEU A 45 -3.46 -0.77 7.72
C LEU A 45 -4.80 -1.27 7.16
N PRO A 46 -5.90 -0.51 7.32
CA PRO A 46 -7.22 -0.89 6.83
C PRO A 46 -7.33 -0.62 5.32
N LEU A 47 -6.59 -1.37 4.51
CA LEU A 47 -6.49 -1.17 3.07
C LEU A 47 -7.09 -2.36 2.31
N GLU A 48 -7.86 -2.06 1.27
CA GLU A 48 -8.31 -3.07 0.30
C GLU A 48 -7.17 -3.36 -0.68
N LEU A 49 -6.28 -4.29 -0.29
CA LEU A 49 -5.11 -4.68 -1.09
C LEU A 49 -5.15 -6.17 -1.43
N TYR A 50 -4.72 -6.49 -2.66
CA TYR A 50 -4.26 -7.83 -2.98
C TYR A 50 -2.88 -8.02 -2.36
N GLN A 51 -2.78 -8.87 -1.34
CA GLN A 51 -1.50 -9.15 -0.69
C GLN A 51 -0.71 -10.17 -1.51
N CYS A 52 0.33 -9.72 -2.22
CA CYS A 52 1.40 -10.58 -2.68
C CYS A 52 2.53 -10.54 -1.66
N HIS A 53 2.70 -11.63 -0.92
CA HIS A 53 3.84 -11.84 -0.05
C HIS A 53 4.95 -12.49 -0.87
N ASP A 54 5.91 -11.71 -1.36
CA ASP A 54 7.13 -12.24 -1.99
C ASP A 54 8.33 -11.79 -1.16
N GLY A 55 9.00 -12.77 -0.55
CA GLY A 55 9.98 -12.55 0.51
C GLY A 55 10.09 -13.70 1.51
N GLY A 56 9.59 -14.89 1.16
CA GLY A 56 10.04 -16.13 1.78
C GLY A 56 11.51 -16.36 1.46
N ARG A 57 12.32 -16.47 2.51
CA ARG A 57 13.34 -17.52 2.52
C ARG A 57 12.68 -18.80 2.98
#